data_AF-A0A2T5MEF3-F1
#
_entry.id   AF-A0A2T5MEF3-F1
#
_cell.length_a   1.000
_cell.length_b   1.000
_cell.length_c   1.000
_cell.angle_alpha   90.00
_cell.angle_beta   90.00
_cell.angle_gamma   90.00
#
_symmetry.space_group_name_H-M   'P 1'
#
loop_
_entity.id
_entity.type
_entity.pdbx_description
1 polymer ?
#
loop_
_entity_poly.entity_id
_entity_poly.type
_entity_poly.pdbx_seq_one_letter_code
_entity_poly.pdbx_strand_id
1 'polypeptide(L)'
;MSYKTDRAWGDLLIKEAVRLIAPHIIVVAPDIVDRSHASDLVVLDSARGGIAYRCRRTNSWSSRYQSQFTLRYWRASGAATEFKKIMDGYAAWMFYSWSDGEHFTRWFLLDLNVLRATLEGVDEERLDITINKDGKSSFVAFNLEDFPPEMVIDEYTEEASYEQLAA
;
A
#
# COMPACT_ATOMS: atom_id res chain seq x y z
N MET A 1 18.47 -9.37 -13.84
CA MET A 1 17.65 -10.13 -12.86
C MET A 1 16.22 -10.16 -13.37
N SER A 2 15.46 -11.23 -13.07
CA SER A 2 14.04 -11.29 -13.45
C SER A 2 13.19 -10.54 -12.42
N TYR A 3 12.08 -9.94 -12.84
CA TYR A 3 11.13 -9.27 -11.93
C TYR A 3 10.67 -10.16 -10.78
N LYS A 4 10.52 -11.48 -11.02
CA LYS A 4 10.21 -12.46 -9.97
C LYS A 4 11.31 -12.53 -8.90
N THR A 5 12.56 -12.49 -9.32
CA THR A 5 13.73 -12.54 -8.41
C THR A 5 13.82 -11.27 -7.57
N ASP A 6 13.57 -10.10 -8.17
CA ASP A 6 13.64 -8.81 -7.48
C ASP A 6 12.48 -8.59 -6.49
N ARG A 7 11.39 -9.34 -6.64
CA ARG A 7 10.19 -9.28 -5.77
C ARG A 7 10.18 -10.34 -4.67
N ALA A 8 10.78 -11.51 -4.92
CA ALA A 8 10.67 -12.67 -4.05
C ALA A 8 11.05 -12.41 -2.59
N TRP A 9 12.01 -11.53 -2.32
CA TRP A 9 12.41 -11.17 -0.96
C TRP A 9 11.30 -10.43 -0.20
N GLY A 10 10.58 -9.51 -0.86
CA GLY A 10 9.49 -8.76 -0.24
C GLY A 10 8.25 -9.62 -0.04
N ASP A 11 8.02 -10.59 -0.92
CA ASP A 11 6.89 -11.52 -0.79
C ASP A 11 6.98 -12.39 0.49
N LEU A 12 8.17 -12.53 1.10
CA LEU A 12 8.34 -13.21 2.39
C LEU A 12 7.59 -12.51 3.54
N LEU A 13 7.39 -11.19 3.44
CA LEU A 13 6.75 -10.35 4.45
C LEU A 13 5.23 -10.25 4.27
N ILE A 14 4.65 -10.90 3.27
CA ILE A 14 3.20 -10.83 3.02
C ILE A 14 2.40 -11.32 4.23
N LYS A 15 2.88 -12.34 4.95
CA LYS A 15 2.20 -12.83 6.16
C LYS A 15 2.15 -11.76 7.26
N GLU A 16 3.20 -10.99 7.41
CA GLU A 16 3.25 -9.88 8.36
C GLU A 16 2.33 -8.74 7.92
N ALA A 17 2.34 -8.38 6.63
CA ALA A 17 1.41 -7.38 6.09
C ALA A 17 -0.06 -7.79 6.33
N VAL A 18 -0.39 -9.07 6.12
CA VAL A 18 -1.74 -9.58 6.42
C VAL A 18 -2.11 -9.41 7.89
N ARG A 19 -1.18 -9.65 8.82
CA ARG A 19 -1.44 -9.44 10.26
C ARG A 19 -1.74 -7.97 10.59
N LEU A 20 -1.05 -7.04 9.94
CA LEU A 20 -1.25 -5.60 10.12
C LEU A 20 -2.55 -5.12 9.48
N ILE A 21 -2.93 -5.69 8.34
CA ILE A 21 -4.12 -5.29 7.59
C ILE A 21 -5.41 -5.89 8.17
N ALA A 22 -5.37 -7.13 8.67
CA ALA A 22 -6.56 -7.87 9.08
C ALA A 22 -7.48 -7.14 10.09
N PRO A 23 -6.97 -6.44 11.11
CA PRO A 23 -7.81 -5.69 12.07
C PRO A 23 -8.66 -4.58 11.42
N HIS A 24 -8.25 -4.08 10.25
CA HIS A 24 -9.00 -3.06 9.51
C HIS A 24 -10.11 -3.64 8.65
N ILE A 25 -10.06 -4.94 8.38
CA ILE A 25 -11.04 -5.64 7.53
C ILE A 25 -12.03 -6.43 8.38
N ILE A 26 -11.56 -7.04 9.46
CA ILE A 26 -12.36 -7.90 10.31
C ILE A 26 -12.94 -7.07 11.45
N VAL A 27 -14.26 -6.97 11.52
CA VAL A 27 -14.98 -6.21 12.55
C VAL A 27 -15.93 -7.11 13.33
N VAL A 28 -16.35 -6.64 14.50
CA VAL A 28 -17.38 -7.31 15.30
C VAL A 28 -18.69 -7.32 14.52
N ALA A 29 -19.33 -8.48 14.47
CA ALA A 29 -20.62 -8.62 13.80
C ALA A 29 -21.69 -7.78 14.51
N PRO A 30 -22.62 -7.16 13.77
CA PRO A 30 -23.79 -6.54 14.39
C PRO A 30 -24.61 -7.59 15.16
N ASP A 31 -25.17 -7.22 16.33
CA ASP A 31 -25.94 -8.10 17.23
C ASP A 31 -26.95 -9.02 16.55
N ILE A 32 -27.58 -8.55 15.48
CA ILE A 32 -28.58 -9.33 14.72
C ILE A 32 -27.92 -10.51 14.01
N VAL A 33 -26.75 -10.31 13.41
CA VAL A 33 -25.97 -11.33 12.69
C VAL A 33 -25.34 -12.32 13.66
N ASP A 34 -24.81 -11.81 14.78
CA ASP A 34 -24.25 -12.61 15.87
C ASP A 34 -25.28 -13.64 16.39
N ARG A 35 -26.48 -13.16 16.73
CA ARG A 35 -27.55 -13.99 17.32
C ARG A 35 -28.20 -14.96 16.35
N SER A 36 -28.14 -14.73 15.03
CA SER A 36 -28.80 -15.59 14.04
C SER A 36 -27.85 -16.52 13.28
N HIS A 37 -26.55 -16.25 13.27
CA HIS A 37 -25.57 -16.98 12.45
C HIS A 37 -24.32 -17.46 13.20
N ALA A 38 -24.27 -17.37 14.53
CA ALA A 38 -23.10 -17.78 15.33
C ALA A 38 -21.79 -17.18 14.78
N SER A 39 -21.84 -15.89 14.44
CA SER A 39 -20.78 -15.18 13.76
C SER A 39 -20.40 -13.97 14.62
N ASP A 40 -19.39 -14.11 15.47
CA ASP A 40 -18.89 -13.02 16.31
C ASP A 40 -18.13 -11.95 15.50
N LEU A 41 -17.60 -12.33 14.34
CA LEU A 41 -16.80 -11.48 13.45
C LEU A 41 -17.35 -11.53 12.03
N VAL A 42 -17.31 -10.38 11.34
CA VAL A 42 -17.59 -10.27 9.91
C VAL A 42 -16.43 -9.59 9.20
N VAL A 43 -16.21 -9.98 7.96
CA VAL A 43 -15.28 -9.32 7.04
C VAL A 43 -16.04 -8.15 6.41
N LEU A 44 -15.58 -6.92 6.62
CA LEU A 44 -16.08 -5.78 5.88
C LEU A 44 -15.87 -6.03 4.39
N ASP A 45 -16.88 -5.71 3.57
CA ASP A 45 -16.76 -5.65 2.11
C ASP A 45 -15.89 -4.45 1.69
N SER A 46 -14.71 -4.30 2.29
CA SER A 46 -13.70 -3.29 1.95
C SER A 46 -12.98 -3.63 0.64
N ALA A 47 -13.31 -4.77 0.02
CA ALA A 47 -12.62 -5.32 -1.14
C ALA A 47 -13.38 -5.14 -2.46
N ARG A 48 -14.18 -4.09 -2.63
CA ARG A 48 -14.65 -3.67 -3.98
C ARG A 48 -13.52 -3.38 -4.99
N GLY A 49 -12.25 -3.50 -4.60
CA GLY A 49 -11.11 -3.61 -5.50
C GLY A 49 -9.96 -4.51 -5.04
N GLY A 50 -9.98 -5.18 -3.88
CA GLY A 50 -8.79 -5.85 -3.33
C GLY A 50 -7.71 -4.87 -2.83
N ILE A 51 -6.56 -5.40 -2.35
CA ILE A 51 -5.51 -4.63 -1.68
C ILE A 51 -4.21 -4.72 -2.46
N ALA A 52 -3.69 -3.57 -2.90
CA ALA A 52 -2.39 -3.49 -3.54
C ALA A 52 -1.28 -3.65 -2.49
N TYR A 53 -0.22 -4.38 -2.83
CA TYR A 53 0.94 -4.57 -1.95
C TYR A 53 2.22 -4.13 -2.65
N ARG A 54 3.00 -3.28 -1.98
CA ARG A 54 4.30 -2.83 -2.47
C ARG A 54 5.29 -2.62 -1.33
N CYS A 55 6.34 -3.43 -1.32
CA CYS A 55 7.46 -3.33 -0.40
C CYS A 55 8.72 -2.81 -1.12
N ARG A 56 9.42 -1.87 -0.50
CA ARG A 56 10.66 -1.24 -0.98
C ARG A 56 11.79 -1.60 -0.03
N ARG A 57 13.02 -1.75 -0.55
CA ARG A 57 14.18 -1.92 0.33
C ARG A 57 14.54 -0.60 1.00
N THR A 58 14.77 -0.65 2.30
CA THR A 58 15.37 0.42 3.08
C THR A 58 16.81 0.61 2.63
N ASN A 59 17.21 1.86 2.42
CA ASN A 59 18.56 2.24 2.00
C ASN A 59 18.91 3.61 2.56
N SER A 60 20.13 4.10 2.33
CA SER A 60 20.60 5.38 2.89
C SER A 60 19.76 6.61 2.50
N TRP A 61 18.89 6.51 1.50
CA TRP A 61 18.00 7.57 1.05
C TRP A 61 16.56 7.41 1.55
N SER A 62 16.17 6.26 2.11
CA SER A 62 14.78 6.02 2.52
C SER A 62 14.31 6.99 3.60
N SER A 63 15.22 7.47 4.45
CA SER A 63 14.92 8.47 5.48
C SER A 63 14.38 9.79 4.91
N ARG A 64 14.72 10.13 3.66
CA ARG A 64 14.27 11.37 3.00
C ARG A 64 12.87 11.26 2.38
N TYR A 65 12.41 10.04 2.14
CA TYR A 65 11.16 9.76 1.43
C TYR A 65 10.14 9.10 2.35
N GLN A 66 10.28 9.33 3.65
CA GLN A 66 9.54 8.64 4.69
C GLN A 66 8.03 8.88 4.61
N SER A 67 7.59 10.07 4.18
CA SER A 67 6.19 10.42 3.95
C SER A 67 5.74 10.20 2.50
N GLN A 68 6.54 9.54 1.66
CA GLN A 68 6.26 9.39 0.23
C GLN A 68 5.98 7.96 -0.19
N PHE A 69 4.99 7.78 -1.06
CA PHE A 69 4.79 6.53 -1.78
C PHE A 69 4.99 6.72 -3.28
N THR A 70 5.34 5.63 -3.96
CA THR A 70 5.61 5.65 -5.41
C THR A 70 4.80 4.59 -6.12
N LEU A 71 4.22 4.96 -7.26
CA LEU A 71 3.51 4.05 -8.15
C LEU A 71 4.27 3.96 -9.46
N ARG A 72 4.39 2.75 -10.03
CA ARG A 72 4.89 2.65 -11.40
C ARG A 72 3.88 3.34 -12.32
N TYR A 73 4.33 4.36 -13.03
CA TYR A 73 3.53 5.20 -13.90
C TYR A 73 3.50 4.66 -15.33
N TRP A 74 4.70 4.41 -15.89
CA TRP A 74 4.86 3.89 -17.24
C TRP A 74 5.86 2.73 -17.33
N ARG A 75 5.77 1.93 -18.40
CA ARG A 75 6.79 0.94 -18.76
C ARG A 75 6.86 0.69 -20.27
N ALA A 76 8.06 0.39 -20.76
CA ALA A 76 8.34 0.15 -22.18
C ALA A 76 7.57 -1.03 -22.79
N SER A 77 7.18 -2.02 -21.98
CA SER A 77 6.41 -3.18 -22.46
C SER A 77 4.95 -2.88 -22.76
N GLY A 78 4.44 -1.67 -22.46
CA GLY A 78 3.03 -1.29 -22.66
C GLY A 78 2.03 -1.97 -21.71
N ALA A 79 2.47 -2.90 -20.85
CA ALA A 79 1.59 -3.57 -19.91
C ALA A 79 1.06 -2.59 -18.86
N ALA A 80 -0.22 -2.71 -18.50
CA ALA A 80 -0.89 -1.84 -17.53
C ALA A 80 -0.08 -1.67 -16.24
N THR A 81 0.17 -0.42 -15.88
CA THR A 81 1.02 -0.04 -14.76
C THR A 81 0.25 -0.05 -13.44
N GLU A 82 0.97 0.09 -12.33
CA GLU A 82 0.35 0.16 -11.00
C GLU A 82 -0.58 1.38 -10.91
N PHE A 83 -0.12 2.54 -11.39
CA PHE A 83 -0.91 3.76 -11.47
C PHE A 83 -2.20 3.55 -12.25
N LYS A 84 -2.14 3.03 -13.49
CA LYS A 84 -3.33 2.80 -14.32
C LYS A 84 -4.34 1.87 -13.64
N LYS A 85 -3.86 0.77 -13.05
CA LYS A 85 -4.74 -0.20 -12.36
C LYS A 85 -5.45 0.42 -11.16
N ILE A 86 -4.74 1.26 -10.41
CA ILE A 86 -5.29 1.96 -9.25
C ILE A 86 -6.35 2.97 -9.70
N MET A 87 -6.08 3.75 -10.76
CA MET A 87 -7.05 4.70 -11.31
C MET A 87 -8.29 4.00 -11.90
N ASP A 88 -8.13 2.79 -12.43
CA ASP A 88 -9.23 1.95 -12.94
C ASP A 88 -10.05 1.25 -11.85
N GLY A 89 -9.70 1.41 -10.57
CA GLY A 89 -10.45 0.84 -9.45
C GLY A 89 -10.14 -0.63 -9.15
N TYR A 90 -9.06 -1.21 -9.69
CA TYR A 90 -8.63 -2.60 -9.38
C TYR A 90 -8.02 -2.78 -7.98
N ALA A 91 -8.05 -1.75 -7.14
CA ALA A 91 -7.59 -1.79 -5.74
C ALA A 91 -8.33 -0.72 -4.94
N ALA A 92 -8.87 -1.12 -3.80
CA ALA A 92 -9.51 -0.21 -2.84
C ALA A 92 -8.48 0.36 -1.87
N TRP A 93 -7.59 -0.49 -1.36
CA TRP A 93 -6.52 -0.09 -0.44
C TRP A 93 -5.13 -0.42 -0.97
N MET A 94 -4.11 0.19 -0.38
CA MET A 94 -2.72 -0.13 -0.65
C MET A 94 -1.90 -0.24 0.63
N PHE A 95 -1.20 -1.35 0.79
CA PHE A 95 -0.14 -1.48 1.78
C PHE A 95 1.20 -1.15 1.12
N TYR A 96 1.77 -0.01 1.49
CA TYR A 96 3.08 0.46 1.01
C TYR A 96 4.09 0.45 2.15
N SER A 97 5.24 -0.19 1.95
CA SER A 97 6.23 -0.35 3.03
C SER A 97 7.67 -0.23 2.58
N TRP A 98 8.53 0.03 3.57
CA TRP A 98 9.97 -0.16 3.50
C TRP A 98 10.39 -1.27 4.44
N SER A 99 11.40 -2.03 4.05
CA SER A 99 11.94 -3.15 4.81
C SER A 99 13.44 -3.29 4.65
N ASP A 100 14.11 -3.71 5.72
CA ASP A 100 15.51 -4.14 5.73
C ASP A 100 15.73 -5.55 5.13
N GLY A 101 14.65 -6.27 4.83
CA GLY A 101 14.64 -7.63 4.31
C GLY A 101 14.04 -8.66 5.28
N GLU A 102 13.96 -8.34 6.56
CA GLU A 102 13.43 -9.21 7.62
C GLU A 102 12.17 -8.64 8.27
N HIS A 103 12.12 -7.32 8.43
CA HIS A 103 11.01 -6.61 9.09
C HIS A 103 10.59 -5.38 8.29
N PHE A 104 9.36 -4.89 8.50
CA PHE A 104 8.99 -3.56 8.02
C PHE A 104 9.63 -2.49 8.90
N THR A 105 10.43 -1.62 8.29
CA THR A 105 11.02 -0.46 8.99
C THR A 105 10.09 0.75 8.96
N ARG A 106 9.09 0.73 8.05
CA ARG A 106 8.00 1.71 7.95
C ARG A 106 6.92 1.17 7.02
N TRP A 107 5.67 1.50 7.25
CA TRP A 107 4.56 1.14 6.36
C TRP A 107 3.38 2.11 6.50
N PHE A 108 2.54 2.11 5.48
CA PHE A 108 1.25 2.80 5.43
C PHE A 108 0.21 1.86 4.85
N LEU A 109 -0.99 1.88 5.43
CA LEU A 109 -2.21 1.37 4.82
C LEU A 109 -3.01 2.56 4.29
N LEU A 110 -3.17 2.62 2.97
CA LEU A 110 -3.70 3.79 2.26
C LEU A 110 -5.07 3.52 1.63
N ASP A 111 -5.97 4.50 1.64
CA ASP A 111 -7.24 4.46 0.90
C ASP A 111 -7.08 4.98 -0.54
N LEU A 112 -7.15 4.08 -1.52
CA LEU A 112 -7.01 4.44 -2.93
C LEU A 112 -8.25 5.14 -3.52
N ASN A 113 -9.40 5.11 -2.84
CA ASN A 113 -10.54 5.94 -3.24
C ASN A 113 -10.22 7.42 -3.01
N VAL A 114 -9.57 7.75 -1.89
CA VAL A 114 -9.11 9.10 -1.58
C VAL A 114 -8.09 9.55 -2.62
N LEU A 115 -7.09 8.71 -2.94
CA LEU A 115 -6.15 8.99 -4.03
C LEU A 115 -6.85 9.31 -5.36
N ARG A 116 -7.81 8.48 -5.78
CA ARG A 116 -8.56 8.69 -7.03
C ARG A 116 -9.34 9.99 -7.02
N ALA A 117 -10.04 10.29 -5.92
CA ALA A 117 -10.81 11.52 -5.77
C ALA A 117 -9.91 12.75 -5.79
N THR A 118 -8.77 12.71 -5.09
CA THR A 118 -7.79 13.81 -5.08
C THR A 118 -7.16 14.06 -6.45
N LEU A 119 -6.96 13.02 -7.25
CA LEU A 119 -6.40 13.13 -8.59
C LEU A 119 -7.45 13.40 -9.68
N GLU A 120 -8.73 13.43 -9.33
CA GLU A 120 -9.79 13.69 -10.30
C GLU A 120 -9.64 15.11 -10.89
N GLY A 121 -9.47 15.18 -12.21
CA GLY A 121 -9.26 16.45 -12.92
C GLY A 121 -7.88 17.08 -12.75
N VAL A 122 -6.94 16.40 -12.07
CA VAL A 122 -5.53 16.85 -12.01
C VAL A 122 -4.86 16.59 -13.36
N ASP A 123 -4.17 17.60 -13.86
CA ASP A 123 -3.33 17.50 -15.05
C ASP A 123 -2.13 16.59 -14.78
N GLU A 124 -1.95 15.55 -15.60
CA GLU A 124 -0.85 14.58 -15.49
C GLU A 124 0.53 15.27 -15.58
N GLU A 125 0.65 16.42 -16.24
CA GLU A 125 1.89 17.20 -16.32
C GLU A 125 2.35 17.75 -14.97
N ARG A 126 1.45 17.81 -13.98
CA ARG A 126 1.76 18.27 -12.62
C ARG A 126 2.27 17.15 -11.71
N LEU A 127 2.24 15.91 -12.17
CA LEU A 127 2.70 14.77 -11.39
C LEU A 127 4.23 14.72 -11.38
N ASP A 128 4.81 14.43 -10.20
CA ASP A 128 6.25 14.21 -10.06
C ASP A 128 6.65 12.84 -10.64
N ILE A 129 6.82 12.81 -11.96
CA ILE A 129 7.17 11.61 -12.72
C ILE A 129 8.68 11.55 -12.93
N THR A 130 9.31 10.55 -12.33
CA THR A 130 10.73 10.25 -12.50
C THR A 130 10.93 9.02 -13.39
N ILE A 131 11.71 9.17 -14.46
CA ILE A 131 12.13 8.07 -15.33
C ILE A 131 13.26 7.29 -14.63
N ASN A 132 13.14 5.97 -14.58
CA ASN A 132 14.17 5.11 -14.01
C ASN A 132 15.45 5.14 -14.87
N LYS A 133 16.61 4.90 -14.26
CA LYS A 133 17.93 5.02 -14.94
C LYS A 133 18.06 4.18 -16.21
N ASP A 134 17.33 3.08 -16.30
CA ASP A 134 17.34 2.18 -17.46
C ASP A 134 16.44 2.63 -18.61
N GLY A 135 15.66 3.70 -18.43
CA GLY A 135 14.71 4.23 -19.41
C GLY A 135 13.52 3.29 -19.70
N LYS A 136 13.35 2.20 -18.94
CA LYS A 136 12.35 1.16 -19.23
C LYS A 136 11.08 1.28 -18.40
N SER A 137 11.08 2.14 -17.39
CA SER A 137 9.92 2.46 -16.57
C SER A 137 10.03 3.84 -15.97
N SER A 138 8.91 4.45 -15.61
CA SER A 138 8.86 5.64 -14.75
C SER A 138 7.99 5.38 -13.54
N PHE A 139 8.21 6.19 -12.50
CA PHE A 139 7.43 6.18 -11.27
C PHE A 139 6.90 7.58 -11.02
N VAL A 140 5.68 7.67 -10.52
CA VAL A 140 5.13 8.90 -9.93
C VAL A 140 5.35 8.82 -8.42
N ALA A 141 5.81 9.91 -7.82
CA ALA A 141 5.93 10.07 -6.38
C ALA A 141 4.80 10.95 -5.83
N PHE A 142 4.33 10.61 -4.64
CA PHE A 142 3.29 11.33 -3.91
C PHE A 142 3.76 11.55 -2.49
N ASN A 143 3.61 12.76 -1.96
CA ASN A 143 3.77 13.04 -0.52
C ASN A 143 2.41 12.88 0.16
N LEU A 144 2.35 12.14 1.27
CA LEU A 144 1.12 11.92 2.01
C LEU A 144 0.51 13.24 2.53
N GLU A 145 1.35 14.25 2.77
CA GLU A 145 0.92 15.59 3.19
C GLU A 145 0.10 16.33 2.12
N ASP A 146 0.17 15.90 0.85
CA ASP A 146 -0.61 16.49 -0.24
C ASP A 146 -2.06 15.94 -0.28
N PHE A 147 -2.39 14.98 0.59
CA PHE A 147 -3.69 14.32 0.64
C PHE A 147 -4.44 14.66 1.94
N PRO A 148 -5.78 14.56 1.92
CA PRO A 148 -6.57 14.58 3.14
C PRO A 148 -6.13 13.51 4.15
N PRO A 149 -6.28 13.72 5.47
CA PRO A 149 -5.86 12.76 6.50
C PRO A 149 -6.44 11.36 6.33
N GLU A 150 -7.67 11.22 5.80
CA GLU A 150 -8.32 9.94 5.52
C GLU A 150 -7.60 9.09 4.46
N MET A 151 -6.63 9.64 3.75
CA MET A 151 -5.75 8.88 2.86
C MET A 151 -4.99 7.79 3.61
N VAL A 152 -4.61 8.05 4.87
CA VAL A 152 -3.89 7.10 5.72
C VAL A 152 -4.90 6.43 6.65
N ILE A 153 -5.18 5.15 6.40
CA ILE A 153 -6.03 4.31 7.24
C ILE A 153 -5.28 3.94 8.52
N ASP A 154 -4.00 3.56 8.35
CA ASP A 154 -3.10 3.20 9.43
C ASP A 154 -1.65 3.36 8.99
N GLU A 155 -0.73 3.51 9.95
CA GLU A 155 0.69 3.65 9.67
C GLU A 155 1.58 3.05 10.75
N TYR A 156 2.85 2.84 10.40
CA TYR A 156 3.86 2.39 11.34
C TYR A 156 4.03 3.35 12.51
N THR A 157 3.96 2.82 13.73
CA THR A 157 4.36 3.50 14.97
C THR A 157 5.57 2.78 15.58
N GLU A 158 6.50 3.51 16.21
CA GLU A 158 7.67 2.88 16.85
C GLU A 158 7.28 1.87 17.94
N GLU A 159 6.12 2.07 18.59
CA GLU A 159 5.58 1.17 19.62
C GLU A 159 5.22 -0.22 19.05
N ALA A 160 4.77 -0.29 17.80
CA ALA A 160 4.42 -1.55 17.14
C ALA A 160 5.64 -2.48 16.91
N SER A 161 6.87 -1.95 16.97
CA SER A 161 8.09 -2.76 16.80
C SER A 161 8.46 -3.60 18.02
N TYR A 162 8.05 -3.20 19.23
CA TYR A 162 8.42 -3.87 20.48
C TYR A 162 7.54 -5.08 20.81
N GLU A 163 6.25 -5.06 20.48
CA GLU A 163 5.36 -6.21 20.73
C GLU A 163 5.70 -7.42 19.84
N GLN A 164 6.35 -7.22 18.69
CA GLN A 164 6.80 -8.31 17.81
C GLN A 164 8.10 -8.99 18.29
N LEU A 165 8.87 -8.36 19.19
CA LEU A 165 10.07 -8.96 19.79
C LEU A 165 9.79 -9.66 21.13
N ALA A 166 8.57 -9.53 21.66
CA ALA A 166 8.18 -10.05 22.98
C ALA A 166 7.27 -11.28 22.94
N ALA A 167 6.99 -11.85 21.77
CA ALA A 167 6.16 -13.05 21.57
C ALA A 167 6.91 -14.16 20.82
#